data_AF-A0A5B8U1S4-F1
#
_entry.id   AF-A0A5B8U1S4-F1
#
_cell.length_a   1.000
_cell.length_b   1.000
_cell.length_c   1.000
_cell.angle_alpha   90.00
_cell.angle_beta   90.00
_cell.angle_gamma   90.00
#
_symmetry.space_group_name_H-M   'P 1'
#
loop_
_entity.id
_entity.type
_entity.pdbx_description
1 polymer ?
#
loop_
_entity_poly.entity_id
_entity_poly.type
_entity_poly.pdbx_seq_one_letter_code
_entity_poly.pdbx_strand_id
1 'polypeptide(L)'
;MPERDAIAMWGARLRWRLRGAWQWPVFVVATVVDAVVLARLPFAGGRSDLLGSVLAAGFMNLIVIAVVSRAGGALLRRRRPQLPREIAADHAGTAGLAGLAVLLVVGGLLHRPALTAGDATRAEAVAAARAYAAHHAPAEYAGNLGRSDTWTQASYLYRTCFPGADPRRDWCVIVRTDEPSPVVRRDPDQRPNATIAGPDNPGRAGA
;
A
#
# COMPACT_ATOMS: atom_id res chain seq x y z
N MET A 1 -53.22 8.58 21.40
CA MET A 1 -52.23 7.52 21.14
C MET A 1 -51.00 8.10 20.43
N PRO A 2 -49.94 8.55 21.13
CA PRO A 2 -48.70 8.86 20.42
C PRO A 2 -47.38 8.32 21.03
N GLU A 3 -47.26 8.22 22.36
CA GLU A 3 -45.95 8.04 23.01
C GLU A 3 -45.49 6.57 23.07
N ARG A 4 -46.42 5.64 23.32
CA ARG A 4 -46.12 4.19 23.32
C ARG A 4 -45.75 3.67 21.93
N ASP A 5 -46.38 4.20 20.88
CA ASP A 5 -46.08 3.83 19.50
C ASP A 5 -44.72 4.39 19.06
N ALA A 6 -44.37 5.60 19.53
CA ALA A 6 -43.05 6.18 19.30
C ALA A 6 -41.95 5.34 19.95
N ILE A 7 -42.08 4.96 21.23
CA ILE A 7 -41.06 4.15 21.93
C ILE A 7 -40.91 2.77 21.25
N ALA A 8 -42.02 2.14 20.83
CA ALA A 8 -41.98 0.87 20.11
C ALA A 8 -41.27 0.99 18.75
N MET A 9 -41.54 2.06 17.99
CA MET A 9 -40.88 2.34 16.72
C MET A 9 -39.38 2.64 16.90
N TRP A 10 -39.00 3.48 17.86
CA TRP A 10 -37.61 3.81 18.17
C TRP A 10 -36.84 2.58 18.67
N GLY A 11 -37.46 1.75 19.51
CA GLY A 11 -36.90 0.48 19.97
C GLY A 11 -36.69 -0.53 18.84
N ALA A 12 -37.62 -0.62 17.89
CA ALA A 12 -37.47 -1.47 16.71
C ALA A 12 -36.34 -0.98 15.78
N ARG A 13 -36.24 0.34 15.56
CA ARG A 13 -35.15 0.96 14.79
C ARG A 13 -33.79 0.77 15.42
N LEU A 14 -33.67 0.98 16.74
CA LEU A 14 -32.42 0.79 17.48
C LEU A 14 -32.00 -0.68 17.43
N ARG A 15 -32.93 -1.61 17.65
CA ARG A 15 -32.68 -3.05 17.57
C ARG A 15 -32.27 -3.49 16.16
N TRP A 16 -32.84 -2.89 15.12
CA TRP A 16 -32.42 -3.13 13.74
C TRP A 16 -31.04 -2.55 13.44
N ARG A 17 -30.70 -1.35 13.94
CA ARG A 17 -29.33 -0.83 13.82
C ARG A 17 -28.30 -1.68 14.56
N LEU A 18 -28.68 -2.27 15.69
CA LEU A 18 -27.80 -3.13 16.49
C LEU A 18 -27.68 -4.57 15.97
N ARG A 19 -28.68 -5.09 15.24
CA ARG A 19 -28.68 -6.49 14.75
C ARG A 19 -28.63 -6.65 13.23
N GLY A 20 -29.05 -5.66 12.47
CA GLY A 20 -29.38 -5.78 11.04
C GLY A 20 -28.67 -4.80 10.10
N ALA A 21 -28.16 -3.67 10.60
CA ALA A 21 -27.43 -2.70 9.79
C ALA A 21 -25.91 -2.94 9.88
N TRP A 22 -25.44 -4.08 9.39
CA TRP A 22 -24.03 -4.49 9.51
C TRP A 22 -23.11 -3.79 8.51
N GLN A 23 -23.65 -3.13 7.49
CA GLN A 23 -22.82 -2.52 6.45
C GLN A 23 -21.90 -1.41 6.99
N TRP A 24 -22.36 -0.56 7.91
CA TRP A 24 -21.51 0.52 8.46
C TRP A 24 -20.38 -0.02 9.34
N PRO A 25 -20.63 -0.90 10.34
CA PRO A 25 -19.54 -1.50 11.11
C PRO A 25 -18.55 -2.25 10.21
N VAL A 26 -19.05 -3.02 9.24
CA VAL A 26 -18.19 -3.77 8.32
C VAL A 26 -17.40 -2.83 7.41
N PHE A 27 -17.97 -1.70 6.97
CA PHE A 27 -17.23 -0.70 6.20
C PHE A 27 -16.04 -0.12 6.99
N VAL A 28 -16.26 0.24 8.26
CA VAL A 28 -15.19 0.78 9.12
C VAL A 28 -14.10 -0.27 9.30
N VAL A 29 -14.48 -1.49 9.68
CA VAL A 29 -13.53 -2.59 9.92
C VAL A 29 -12.79 -2.98 8.63
N ALA A 30 -13.50 -3.18 7.53
CA ALA A 30 -12.91 -3.52 6.23
C ALA A 30 -11.95 -2.43 5.78
N THR A 31 -12.30 -1.15 5.89
CA THR A 31 -11.40 -0.05 5.50
C THR A 31 -10.11 -0.05 6.31
N VAL A 32 -10.18 -0.33 7.61
CA VAL A 32 -8.97 -0.46 8.45
C VAL A 32 -8.14 -1.67 8.03
N VAL A 33 -8.77 -2.84 7.86
CA VAL A 33 -8.08 -4.07 7.43
C VAL A 33 -7.43 -3.89 6.07
N ASP A 34 -8.17 -3.39 5.08
CA ASP A 34 -7.72 -3.16 3.72
C ASP A 34 -6.56 -2.15 3.68
N ALA A 35 -6.64 -1.07 4.47
CA ALA A 35 -5.55 -0.10 4.57
C ALA A 35 -4.28 -0.73 5.14
N VAL A 36 -4.41 -1.58 6.17
CA VAL A 36 -3.27 -2.33 6.74
C VAL A 36 -2.70 -3.32 5.72
N VAL A 37 -3.57 -4.05 5.00
CA VAL A 37 -3.16 -5.00 3.97
C VAL A 37 -2.42 -4.28 2.86
N LEU A 38 -2.95 -3.18 2.32
CA LEU A 38 -2.30 -2.40 1.26
C LEU A 38 -0.97 -1.80 1.73
N ALA A 39 -0.89 -1.30 2.95
CA ALA A 39 0.34 -0.72 3.49
C ALA A 39 1.44 -1.76 3.76
N ARG A 40 1.07 -3.02 4.06
CA ARG A 40 2.02 -4.08 4.41
C ARG A 40 2.32 -5.05 3.28
N LEU A 41 1.39 -5.21 2.34
CA LEU A 41 1.46 -6.11 1.20
C LEU A 41 1.12 -5.33 -0.08
N PRO A 42 1.94 -4.33 -0.45
CA PRO A 42 1.69 -3.52 -1.63
C PRO A 42 1.75 -4.37 -2.90
N PHE A 43 0.74 -4.24 -3.75
CA PHE A 43 0.67 -4.96 -5.03
C PHE A 43 1.55 -4.32 -6.11
N ALA A 44 1.69 -3.00 -6.08
CA ALA A 44 2.64 -2.25 -6.88
C ALA A 44 3.89 -2.08 -6.03
N GLY A 45 5.05 -2.60 -6.45
CA GLY A 45 6.27 -2.82 -5.63
C GLY A 45 6.98 -1.58 -5.03
N GLY A 46 6.26 -0.51 -4.72
CA GLY A 46 6.69 0.58 -3.84
C GLY A 46 5.97 0.50 -2.50
N ARG A 47 6.64 0.91 -1.41
CA ARG A 47 5.97 1.11 -0.12
C ARG A 47 4.99 2.27 -0.27
N SER A 48 3.69 2.01 -0.16
CA SER A 48 2.69 3.07 -0.05
C SER A 48 2.73 3.67 1.35
N ASP A 49 2.51 4.98 1.42
CA ASP A 49 2.28 5.66 2.68
C ASP A 49 0.95 5.19 3.31
N LEU A 50 0.84 5.34 4.63
CA LEU A 50 -0.38 4.93 5.34
C LEU A 50 -1.59 5.73 4.86
N LEU A 51 -1.41 7.02 4.59
CA LEU A 51 -2.48 7.90 4.13
C LEU A 51 -2.97 7.47 2.73
N GLY A 52 -2.07 7.26 1.77
CA GLY A 52 -2.42 6.72 0.46
C GLY A 52 -3.14 5.37 0.55
N SER A 53 -2.71 4.50 1.47
CA SER A 53 -3.33 3.19 1.70
C SER A 53 -4.75 3.30 2.27
N VAL A 54 -4.98 4.22 3.22
CA VAL A 54 -6.32 4.50 3.78
C VAL A 54 -7.25 5.09 2.73
N LEU A 55 -6.77 6.04 1.93
CA LEU A 55 -7.56 6.67 0.87
C LEU A 55 -7.95 5.65 -0.21
N ALA A 56 -7.01 4.81 -0.64
CA ALA A 56 -7.26 3.74 -1.61
C ALA A 56 -8.28 2.72 -1.07
N ALA A 57 -8.09 2.24 0.16
CA ALA A 57 -9.02 1.32 0.83
C ALA A 57 -10.43 1.92 0.93
N GLY A 58 -10.53 3.17 1.41
CA GLY A 58 -11.80 3.88 1.53
C GLY A 58 -12.50 4.03 0.18
N PHE A 59 -11.77 4.42 -0.87
CA PHE A 59 -12.33 4.58 -2.21
C PHE A 59 -12.85 3.26 -2.80
N MET A 60 -12.09 2.17 -2.68
CA MET A 60 -12.53 0.85 -3.13
C MET A 60 -13.79 0.39 -2.36
N ASN A 61 -13.82 0.57 -1.05
CA ASN A 61 -14.98 0.22 -0.22
C ASN A 61 -16.22 1.05 -0.57
N LEU A 62 -16.05 2.34 -0.90
CA LEU A 62 -17.13 3.18 -1.39
C LEU A 62 -17.68 2.71 -2.75
N ILE A 63 -16.80 2.29 -3.67
CA ILE A 63 -17.22 1.70 -4.95
C ILE A 63 -18.03 0.43 -4.72
N VAL A 64 -17.55 -0.46 -3.83
CA VAL A 64 -18.27 -1.69 -3.47
C VAL A 64 -19.65 -1.36 -2.92
N ILE A 65 -19.76 -0.42 -1.99
CA ILE A 65 -21.06 0.00 -1.45
C ILE A 65 -21.97 0.56 -2.55
N ALA A 66 -21.46 1.44 -3.42
CA ALA A 66 -22.26 2.08 -4.45
C ALA A 66 -22.78 1.08 -5.50
N VAL A 67 -21.94 0.12 -5.91
CA VAL A 67 -22.23 -0.82 -7.01
C VAL A 67 -22.84 -2.11 -6.49
N VAL A 68 -22.17 -2.80 -5.55
CA VAL A 68 -22.53 -4.15 -5.09
C VAL A 68 -23.81 -4.13 -4.26
N SER A 69 -24.02 -3.13 -3.39
CA SER A 69 -25.27 -3.05 -2.62
C SER A 69 -26.49 -2.91 -3.54
N ARG A 70 -26.34 -2.16 -4.64
CA ARG A 70 -27.44 -1.89 -5.56
C ARG A 70 -27.70 -3.06 -6.52
N ALA A 71 -26.65 -3.57 -7.17
CA ALA A 71 -26.75 -4.68 -8.11
C ALA A 71 -26.99 -6.02 -7.40
N GLY A 72 -26.22 -6.29 -6.34
CA GLY A 72 -26.35 -7.47 -5.51
C GLY A 72 -27.67 -7.51 -4.76
N GLY A 73 -28.17 -6.39 -4.26
CA GLY A 73 -29.50 -6.31 -3.64
C GLY A 73 -30.63 -6.64 -4.62
N ALA A 74 -30.54 -6.16 -5.87
CA ALA A 74 -31.50 -6.50 -6.92
C ALA A 74 -31.45 -8.00 -7.28
N LEU A 75 -30.25 -8.57 -7.41
CA LEU A 75 -30.06 -10.00 -7.69
C LEU A 75 -30.54 -10.87 -6.53
N LEU A 76 -30.24 -10.49 -5.29
CA LEU A 76 -30.66 -11.21 -4.09
C LEU A 76 -32.19 -11.25 -4.00
N ARG A 77 -32.87 -10.16 -4.34
CA ARG A 77 -34.33 -10.10 -4.40
C ARG A 77 -34.94 -10.94 -5.50
N ARG A 78 -34.25 -11.17 -6.63
CA ARG A 78 -34.70 -12.14 -7.64
C ARG A 78 -34.74 -13.57 -7.07
N ARG A 79 -33.84 -13.90 -6.14
CA ARG A 79 -33.82 -15.21 -5.45
C ARG A 79 -34.67 -15.26 -4.18
N ARG A 80 -34.84 -14.13 -3.50
CA ARG A 80 -35.63 -13.99 -2.26
C ARG A 80 -36.54 -12.76 -2.36
N PRO A 81 -37.70 -12.87 -3.04
CA PRO A 81 -38.61 -11.75 -3.27
C PRO A 81 -39.19 -11.14 -1.99
N GLN A 82 -39.22 -11.94 -0.92
CA GLN A 82 -39.74 -11.60 0.41
C GLN A 82 -38.92 -10.52 1.14
N LEU A 83 -37.67 -10.25 0.70
CA LEU A 83 -36.77 -9.31 1.37
C LEU A 83 -37.08 -7.84 0.99
N PRO A 84 -37.23 -6.94 1.98
CA PRO A 84 -37.22 -5.51 1.77
C PRO A 84 -35.95 -5.04 1.06
N ARG A 85 -36.08 -3.99 0.24
CA ARG A 85 -34.99 -3.50 -0.62
C ARG A 85 -33.78 -3.05 0.19
N GLU A 86 -34.03 -2.39 1.31
CA GLU A 86 -33.04 -1.80 2.20
C GLU A 86 -32.20 -2.90 2.87
N ILE A 87 -32.87 -3.98 3.32
CA ILE A 87 -32.21 -5.14 3.96
C ILE A 87 -31.41 -5.93 2.92
N ALA A 88 -31.96 -6.14 1.73
CA ALA A 88 -31.25 -6.85 0.66
C ALA A 88 -29.99 -6.09 0.20
N ALA A 89 -30.06 -4.77 0.12
CA ALA A 89 -28.93 -3.92 -0.20
C ALA A 89 -27.86 -3.95 0.91
N ASP A 90 -28.25 -3.84 2.19
CA ASP A 90 -27.32 -3.91 3.33
C ASP A 90 -26.54 -5.22 3.37
N HIS A 91 -27.23 -6.37 3.19
CA HIS A 91 -26.58 -7.67 3.13
C HIS A 91 -25.64 -7.81 1.93
N ALA A 92 -26.06 -7.33 0.75
CA ALA A 92 -25.23 -7.39 -0.44
C ALA A 92 -23.98 -6.51 -0.31
N GLY A 93 -24.11 -5.29 0.23
CA GLY A 93 -22.99 -4.40 0.52
C GLY A 93 -22.05 -5.00 1.54
N THR A 94 -22.57 -5.53 2.64
CA THR A 94 -21.81 -6.22 3.68
C THR A 94 -21.01 -7.40 3.13
N ALA A 95 -21.65 -8.28 2.35
CA ALA A 95 -20.98 -9.41 1.72
C ALA A 95 -19.93 -8.96 0.69
N GLY A 96 -20.20 -7.88 -0.05
CA GLY A 96 -19.26 -7.27 -0.98
C GLY A 96 -17.99 -6.75 -0.28
N LEU A 97 -18.16 -6.03 0.82
CA LEU A 97 -17.04 -5.51 1.62
C LEU A 97 -16.19 -6.65 2.20
N ALA A 98 -16.84 -7.66 2.79
CA ALA A 98 -16.14 -8.84 3.30
C ALA A 98 -15.41 -9.59 2.19
N GLY A 99 -16.04 -9.74 1.02
CA GLY A 99 -15.44 -10.36 -0.15
C GLY A 99 -14.21 -9.60 -0.66
N LEU A 100 -14.29 -8.26 -0.75
CA LEU A 100 -13.15 -7.43 -1.15
C LEU A 100 -11.97 -7.58 -0.16
N ALA A 101 -12.25 -7.52 1.14
CA ALA A 101 -11.20 -7.68 2.16
C ALA A 101 -10.50 -9.05 2.04
N VAL A 102 -11.26 -10.13 1.84
CA VAL A 102 -10.69 -11.47 1.59
C VAL A 102 -9.84 -11.48 0.32
N LEU A 103 -10.31 -10.87 -0.77
CA LEU A 103 -9.56 -10.81 -2.03
C LEU A 103 -8.24 -10.04 -1.87
N LEU A 104 -8.24 -8.92 -1.16
CA LEU A 104 -7.03 -8.14 -0.88
C LEU A 104 -6.05 -8.92 -0.01
N VAL A 105 -6.52 -9.57 1.06
CA VAL A 105 -5.67 -10.41 1.91
C VAL A 105 -5.04 -11.54 1.11
N VAL A 106 -5.85 -12.31 0.37
CA VAL A 106 -5.37 -13.44 -0.44
C VAL A 106 -4.40 -12.96 -1.51
N GLY A 107 -4.76 -11.89 -2.23
CA GLY A 107 -3.89 -11.31 -3.25
C GLY A 107 -2.54 -10.86 -2.68
N GLY A 108 -2.55 -10.19 -1.53
CA GLY A 108 -1.33 -9.71 -0.88
C GLY A 108 -0.44 -10.86 -0.40
N LEU A 109 -1.04 -11.93 0.15
CA LEU A 109 -0.31 -13.14 0.54
C LEU A 109 0.30 -13.86 -0.67
N LEU A 110 -0.43 -13.93 -1.80
CA LEU A 110 0.08 -14.52 -3.04
C LEU A 110 1.24 -13.71 -3.63
N HIS A 111 1.26 -12.38 -3.46
CA HIS A 111 2.34 -11.51 -3.95
C HIS A 111 3.53 -11.39 -3.00
N ARG A 112 3.40 -11.84 -1.75
CA ARG A 112 4.45 -11.74 -0.72
C ARG A 112 5.82 -12.26 -1.17
N PRO A 113 5.95 -13.39 -1.91
CA PRO A 113 7.25 -13.86 -2.38
C PRO A 113 7.94 -12.88 -3.34
N ALA A 114 7.17 -12.22 -4.21
CA ALA A 114 7.70 -11.23 -5.14
C ALA A 114 8.21 -9.99 -4.39
N LEU A 115 7.53 -9.59 -3.31
CA LEU A 115 8.00 -8.50 -2.44
C LEU A 115 9.31 -8.85 -1.75
N THR A 116 9.41 -10.05 -1.17
CA THR A 116 10.65 -10.50 -0.52
C THR A 116 11.81 -10.64 -1.50
N ALA A 117 11.53 -11.08 -2.73
CA ALA A 117 12.53 -11.13 -3.79
C ALA A 117 13.01 -9.71 -4.15
N GLY A 118 12.10 -8.75 -4.31
CA GLY A 118 12.44 -7.35 -4.56
C GLY A 118 13.27 -6.71 -3.43
N ASP A 119 12.95 -7.02 -2.16
CA ASP A 119 13.73 -6.56 -1.01
C ASP A 119 15.14 -7.18 -1.00
N ALA A 120 15.27 -8.47 -1.34
CA ALA A 120 16.57 -9.14 -1.46
C ALA A 120 17.42 -8.55 -2.59
N THR A 121 16.84 -8.34 -3.78
CA THR A 121 17.52 -7.70 -4.92
C THR A 121 17.96 -6.28 -4.59
N ARG A 122 17.13 -5.52 -3.87
CA ARG A 122 17.52 -4.18 -3.38
C ARG A 122 18.68 -4.25 -2.40
N ALA A 123 18.65 -5.18 -1.45
CA ALA A 123 19.72 -5.35 -0.48
C ALA A 123 21.05 -5.73 -1.15
N GLU A 124 20.99 -6.60 -2.16
CA GLU A 124 22.12 -6.94 -3.02
C GLU A 124 22.67 -5.72 -3.77
N ALA A 125 21.79 -4.91 -4.36
CA ALA A 125 22.19 -3.68 -5.05
C ALA A 125 22.91 -2.69 -4.10
N VAL A 126 22.41 -2.52 -2.87
CA VAL A 126 23.04 -1.68 -1.84
C VAL A 126 24.40 -2.24 -1.43
N ALA A 127 24.51 -3.55 -1.26
CA ALA A 127 25.77 -4.21 -0.91
C ALA A 127 26.82 -4.02 -2.02
N ALA A 128 26.43 -4.23 -3.29
CA ALA A 128 27.28 -4.01 -4.45
C ALA A 128 27.74 -2.56 -4.57
N ALA A 129 26.83 -1.59 -4.35
CA ALA A 129 27.17 -0.17 -4.32
C ALA A 129 28.22 0.15 -3.25
N ARG A 130 28.05 -0.36 -2.02
CA ARG A 130 29.01 -0.16 -0.92
C ARG A 130 30.37 -0.78 -1.21
N ALA A 131 30.39 -1.99 -1.74
CA ALA A 131 31.63 -2.67 -2.12
C ALA A 131 32.38 -1.89 -3.20
N TYR A 132 31.67 -1.41 -4.21
CA TYR A 132 32.25 -0.57 -5.26
C TYR A 132 32.76 0.76 -4.71
N ALA A 133 32.00 1.40 -3.81
CA ALA A 133 32.38 2.64 -3.12
C ALA A 133 33.64 2.50 -2.30
N ALA A 134 33.78 1.41 -1.54
CA ALA A 134 34.95 1.17 -0.70
C ALA A 134 36.27 1.16 -1.49
N HIS A 135 36.23 0.83 -2.78
CA HIS A 135 37.41 0.77 -3.65
C HIS A 135 37.57 1.98 -4.58
N HIS A 136 36.48 2.67 -4.93
CA HIS A 136 36.50 3.71 -5.98
C HIS A 136 36.09 5.11 -5.50
N ALA A 137 35.47 5.23 -4.32
CA ALA A 137 35.08 6.52 -3.80
C ALA A 137 36.32 7.28 -3.30
N PRO A 138 36.37 8.61 -3.49
CA PRO A 138 37.37 9.43 -2.83
C PRO A 138 37.35 9.26 -1.31
N ALA A 139 38.50 9.46 -0.66
CA ALA A 139 38.67 9.22 0.77
C ALA A 139 37.68 10.01 1.65
N GLU A 140 37.18 11.16 1.17
CA GLU A 140 36.19 11.98 1.87
C GLU A 140 34.85 11.26 2.13
N TYR A 141 34.49 10.24 1.34
CA TYR A 141 33.24 9.48 1.50
C TYR A 141 33.42 8.21 2.35
N ALA A 142 34.65 7.80 2.65
CA ALA A 142 34.93 6.51 3.31
C ALA A 142 34.25 6.38 4.68
N GLY A 143 34.18 7.47 5.44
CA GLY A 143 33.49 7.50 6.75
C GLY A 143 31.97 7.44 6.65
N ASN A 144 31.40 7.67 5.47
CA ASN A 144 29.96 7.80 5.25
C ASN A 144 29.34 6.64 4.45
N LEU A 145 30.10 5.57 4.18
CA LEU A 145 29.60 4.43 3.39
C LEU A 145 28.38 3.73 4.04
N GLY A 146 28.22 3.86 5.36
CA GLY A 146 27.04 3.37 6.08
C GLY A 146 25.78 4.23 5.92
N ARG A 147 25.92 5.49 5.48
CA ARG A 147 24.85 6.49 5.34
C ARG A 147 24.32 6.58 3.90
N SER A 148 24.24 5.44 3.23
CA SER A 148 23.81 5.36 1.83
C SER A 148 22.32 5.69 1.67
N ASP A 149 21.99 6.51 0.69
CA ASP A 149 20.62 6.76 0.20
C ASP A 149 20.43 6.06 -1.15
N THR A 150 19.50 5.11 -1.22
CA THR A 150 19.23 4.32 -2.42
C THR A 150 17.84 4.59 -2.96
N TRP A 151 17.79 5.02 -4.22
CA TRP A 151 16.57 5.23 -5.00
C TRP A 151 16.38 4.12 -6.03
N THR A 152 15.22 3.47 -6.02
CA THR A 152 14.81 2.53 -7.07
C THR A 152 14.23 3.30 -8.25
N GLN A 153 14.90 3.25 -9.41
CA GLN A 153 14.46 3.92 -10.65
C GLN A 153 13.59 3.00 -11.52
N ALA A 154 13.93 1.71 -11.56
CA ALA A 154 13.19 0.66 -12.24
C ALA A 154 13.38 -0.68 -11.49
N SER A 155 12.68 -1.74 -11.93
CA SER A 155 12.66 -3.03 -11.24
C SER A 155 14.03 -3.64 -10.94
N TYR A 156 15.04 -3.34 -11.76
CA TYR A 156 16.41 -3.85 -11.64
C TYR A 156 17.46 -2.73 -11.68
N LEU A 157 17.04 -1.46 -11.56
CA LEU A 157 17.89 -0.28 -11.68
C LEU A 157 17.82 0.56 -10.41
N TYR A 158 18.93 0.64 -9.70
CA TYR A 158 19.05 1.36 -8.43
C TYR A 158 20.12 2.43 -8.53
N ARG A 159 19.86 3.57 -7.92
CA ARG A 159 20.85 4.63 -7.73
C ARG A 159 21.16 4.77 -6.27
N THR A 160 22.41 4.51 -5.88
CA THR A 160 22.86 4.63 -4.49
C THR A 160 23.86 5.76 -4.36
N CYS A 161 23.59 6.70 -3.46
CA CYS A 161 24.41 7.86 -3.18
C CYS A 161 24.97 7.79 -1.77
N PHE A 162 26.21 8.24 -1.60
CA PHE A 162 26.92 8.30 -0.33
C PHE A 162 27.25 9.75 -0.02
N PRO A 163 26.85 10.27 1.16
CA PRO A 163 26.96 11.69 1.45
C PRO A 163 28.42 12.12 1.64
N GLY A 164 28.77 13.26 1.06
CA GLY A 164 30.06 13.93 1.22
C GLY A 164 30.00 15.07 2.24
N ALA A 165 31.06 15.89 2.25
CA ALA A 165 31.08 17.13 3.03
C ALA A 165 30.21 18.23 2.41
N ASP A 166 30.08 18.25 1.07
CA ASP A 166 29.19 19.16 0.34
C ASP A 166 27.77 18.55 0.25
N PRO A 167 26.75 19.16 0.87
CA PRO A 167 25.38 18.63 0.84
C PRO A 167 24.73 18.67 -0.54
N ARG A 168 25.36 19.30 -1.54
CA ARG A 168 24.90 19.34 -2.94
C ARG A 168 25.56 18.28 -3.82
N ARG A 169 26.57 17.56 -3.32
CA ARG A 169 27.32 16.56 -4.07
C ARG A 169 27.55 15.33 -3.24
N ASP A 170 26.87 14.27 -3.63
CA ASP A 170 27.07 12.93 -3.12
C ASP A 170 27.92 12.13 -4.11
N TRP A 171 28.58 11.08 -3.62
CA TRP A 171 29.17 10.10 -4.51
C TRP A 171 28.10 9.08 -4.89
N CYS A 172 27.62 9.14 -6.13
CA CYS A 172 26.52 8.30 -6.60
C CYS A 172 26.95 7.24 -7.61
N VAL A 173 26.33 6.08 -7.52
CA VAL A 173 26.49 4.96 -8.44
C VAL A 173 25.15 4.42 -8.90
N ILE A 174 25.13 3.91 -10.12
CA ILE A 174 24.02 3.16 -10.69
C ILE A 174 24.36 1.67 -10.57
N VAL A 175 23.43 0.90 -10.04
CA VAL A 175 23.52 -0.55 -9.89
C VAL A 175 22.41 -1.21 -10.70
N ARG A 176 22.82 -2.11 -11.59
CA ARG A 176 21.94 -2.96 -12.38
C ARG A 176 21.98 -4.39 -11.83
N THR A 177 20.82 -5.01 -11.72
CA THR A 177 20.61 -6.35 -11.12
C THR A 177 19.91 -7.31 -12.07
N ASP A 178 19.88 -6.99 -13.36
CA ASP A 178 19.32 -7.83 -14.43
C ASP A 178 20.32 -8.85 -14.98
N GLU A 179 21.53 -8.88 -14.44
CA GLU A 179 22.59 -9.85 -14.75
C GLU A 179 22.82 -10.79 -13.55
N PRO A 180 23.44 -11.98 -13.75
CA PRO A 180 23.73 -12.93 -12.67
C PRO A 180 24.57 -12.35 -11.52
N SER A 181 25.30 -11.28 -11.79
CA SER A 181 26.04 -10.49 -10.80
C SER A 181 25.73 -9.00 -11.01
N PRO A 182 25.56 -8.20 -9.95
CA PRO A 182 25.26 -6.79 -10.07
C PRO A 182 26.32 -6.02 -10.85
N VAL A 183 25.89 -5.22 -11.83
CA VAL A 183 26.77 -4.32 -12.58
C VAL A 183 26.70 -2.93 -11.97
N VAL A 184 27.83 -2.47 -11.42
CA VAL A 184 27.95 -1.15 -10.78
C VAL A 184 28.73 -0.20 -11.67
N ARG A 185 28.22 1.01 -11.85
CA ARG A 185 28.91 2.10 -12.54
C ARG A 185 28.73 3.40 -11.80
N ARG A 186 29.75 4.25 -11.82
CA ARG A 186 29.64 5.62 -11.32
C ARG A 186 28.58 6.38 -12.12
N ASP A 187 27.70 7.10 -11.41
CA ASP A 187 26.73 7.98 -12.03
C ASP A 187 27.42 9.28 -12.48
N PRO A 188 27.30 9.73 -13.73
CA PRO A 188 27.81 11.05 -14.14
C PRO A 188 27.18 12.20 -13.34
N ASP A 189 25.93 12.06 -12.90
CA ASP A 189 25.26 13.03 -12.06
C ASP A 189 25.48 12.69 -10.58
N GLN A 190 26.16 13.57 -9.87
CA GLN A 190 26.54 13.40 -8.46
C GLN A 190 25.66 14.22 -7.51
N ARG A 191 24.50 14.70 -7.97
CA ARG A 191 23.52 15.35 -7.08
C ARG A 191 22.86 14.29 -6.17
N PRO A 192 22.50 14.65 -4.93
CA PRO A 192 21.79 13.75 -4.02
C PRO A 192 20.48 13.21 -4.62
N ASN A 193 20.10 12.00 -4.23
CA ASN A 193 18.82 11.41 -4.64
C ASN A 193 17.62 12.28 -4.21
N ALA A 194 17.69 12.93 -3.04
CA ALA A 194 16.66 13.87 -2.58
C ALA A 194 16.45 15.04 -3.55
N THR A 195 17.49 15.48 -4.26
CA THR A 195 17.41 16.58 -5.24
C THR A 195 16.82 16.11 -6.57
N ILE A 196 17.12 14.89 -7.01
CA ILE A 196 16.70 14.38 -8.32
C ILE A 196 15.31 13.75 -8.25
N ALA A 197 15.09 12.86 -7.28
CA ALA A 197 13.86 12.10 -7.14
C ALA A 197 12.81 12.79 -6.24
N GLY A 198 13.26 13.77 -5.44
CA GLY A 198 12.46 14.43 -4.41
C GLY A 198 12.70 13.83 -3.01
N PRO A 199 12.56 14.64 -1.95
CA PRO A 199 12.78 14.20 -0.56
C PRO A 199 11.79 13.11 -0.12
N ASP A 200 10.56 13.16 -0.61
CA ASP A 200 9.46 12.27 -0.19
C ASP A 200 9.19 11.13 -1.19
N ASN A 201 10.15 10.83 -2.07
CA ASN A 201 9.95 9.80 -3.09
C ASN A 201 9.86 8.40 -2.44
N PRO A 202 8.75 7.65 -2.64
CA PRO A 202 8.55 6.34 -2.00
C PRO A 202 9.54 5.26 -2.51
N GLY A 203 10.23 5.51 -3.62
CA GLY A 203 11.30 4.66 -4.13
C GLY A 203 12.64 4.81 -3.39
N ARG A 204 12.80 5.85 -2.56
CA ARG A 204 14.02 6.08 -1.77
C ARG A 204 14.02 5.28 -0.47
N ALA A 205 15.19 4.81 -0.05
CA ALA A 205 15.42 4.24 1.27
C ALA A 205 16.85 4.50 1.72
N GLY A 206 17.00 4.79 3.01
CA GLY A 206 18.24 5.31 3.58
C GLY A 206 18.29 6.84 3.47
N ALA A 207 18.58 7.49 4.61
CA ALA A 207 18.83 8.92 4.77
C ALA A 207 19.76 9.09 5.98
#